data_AF-A0A933FJ22-F1
#
_entry.id   AF-A0A933FJ22-F1
#
_cell.length_a   1.000
_cell.length_b   1.000
_cell.length_c   1.000
_cell.angle_alpha   90.00
_cell.angle_beta   90.00
_cell.angle_gamma   90.00
#
_symmetry.space_group_name_H-M   'P 1'
#
loop_
_entity.id
_entity.type
_entity.pdbx_description
1 polymer ?
#
loop_
_entity_poly.entity_id
_entity_poly.type
_entity_poly.pdbx_seq_one_letter_code
_entity_poly.pdbx_strand_id
1 'polypeptide(L)'
;MRARHASSVSEVSAMPRGGPQAGWLDRRMDPHMLEWIDDPAVPIEIRRRTMAGLDRFNRFAGGYWIFAHTALRCLPDVAVDPRILELGA
;
A
#
# COMPACT_ATOMS: atom_id res chain seq x y z
N MET A 1 -0.77 23.15 18.03
CA MET A 1 -0.58 21.76 18.53
C MET A 1 -1.83 20.96 18.25
N ARG A 2 -1.82 20.03 17.29
CA ARG A 2 -2.87 19.00 17.20
C ARG A 2 -2.45 17.84 18.09
N ALA A 3 -3.29 17.48 19.06
CA ALA A 3 -3.10 16.28 19.86
C ALA A 3 -3.12 15.06 18.92
N ARG A 4 -2.08 14.22 18.97
CA ARG A 4 -2.08 12.94 18.27
C ARG A 4 -3.05 12.03 19.00
N HIS A 5 -4.20 11.72 18.39
CA HIS A 5 -4.99 10.58 18.83
C HIS A 5 -4.24 9.32 18.38
N ALA A 6 -3.73 8.55 19.34
CA ALA A 6 -3.26 7.21 19.06
C ALA A 6 -4.49 6.34 18.80
N SER A 7 -4.71 5.94 17.55
CA SER A 7 -5.80 5.01 17.24
C SER A 7 -5.54 3.66 17.92
N SER A 8 -6.55 3.16 18.60
CA SER A 8 -6.56 1.83 19.17
C SER A 8 -6.52 0.76 18.07
N VAL A 9 -5.99 -0.43 18.37
CA VAL A 9 -5.94 -1.56 17.42
C VAL A 9 -7.34 -1.92 16.89
N SER A 10 -8.37 -1.75 17.72
CA SER A 10 -9.77 -1.95 17.31
C SER A 10 -10.24 -0.94 16.27
N GLU A 11 -9.79 0.32 16.33
CA GLU A 11 -10.12 1.34 15.33
C GLU A 11 -9.43 1.04 14.00
N VAL A 12 -8.16 0.61 14.03
CA VAL A 12 -7.43 0.22 12.81
C VAL A 12 -8.07 -1.00 12.15
N SER A 13 -8.51 -2.00 12.93
CA SER A 13 -9.17 -3.20 12.39
C SER A 13 -10.52 -2.91 11.74
N ALA A 14 -11.21 -1.84 12.14
CA ALA A 14 -12.49 -1.44 11.57
C ALA A 14 -12.37 -0.43 10.42
N MET A 15 -11.15 0.04 10.11
CA MET A 15 -10.95 0.98 9.02
C MET A 15 -11.19 0.29 7.67
N PRO A 16 -11.95 0.94 6.75
CA PRO A 16 -12.08 0.43 5.40
C PRO A 16 -10.70 0.33 4.73
N ARG A 17 -10.52 -0.66 3.85
CA ARG A 17 -9.31 -0.79 3.04
C ARG A 17 -9.07 0.52 2.28
N GLY A 18 -7.85 1.07 2.35
CA GLY A 18 -7.53 2.41 1.84
C GLY A 18 -7.81 3.57 2.81
N GLY A 19 -8.28 3.29 4.03
CA GLY A 19 -8.52 4.26 5.09
C GLY A 19 -9.86 4.99 4.98
N PRO A 20 -10.16 5.94 5.89
CA PRO A 20 -11.48 6.60 5.98
C PRO A 20 -11.86 7.40 4.71
N GLN A 21 -10.88 7.78 3.89
CA GLN A 21 -11.07 8.50 2.63
C GLN A 21 -10.86 7.62 1.40
N ALA A 22 -10.87 6.28 1.56
CA ALA A 22 -10.69 5.32 0.48
C ALA A 22 -11.60 5.60 -0.72
N GLY A 23 -11.07 5.41 -1.93
CA GLY A 23 -11.85 5.52 -3.17
C GLY A 23 -12.90 4.42 -3.32
N TRP A 24 -13.78 4.54 -4.31
CA TRP A 24 -14.82 3.54 -4.57
C TRP A 24 -14.23 2.13 -4.80
N LEU A 25 -13.14 2.04 -5.56
CA LEU A 25 -12.49 0.78 -5.86
C LEU A 25 -11.92 0.12 -4.60
N ASP A 26 -11.20 0.88 -3.78
CA ASP A 26 -10.61 0.38 -2.52
C ASP A 26 -11.66 -0.17 -1.57
N ARG A 27 -12.85 0.45 -1.50
CA ARG A 27 -13.97 -0.02 -0.67
C ARG A 27 -14.62 -1.29 -1.20
N ARG A 28 -14.47 -1.58 -2.50
CA ARG A 28 -15.05 -2.77 -3.15
C ARG A 28 -14.09 -3.97 -3.10
N MET A 29 -12.81 -3.73 -2.79
CA MET A 29 -11.82 -4.78 -2.59
C MET A 29 -12.05 -5.47 -1.26
N ASP A 30 -12.36 -6.77 -1.29
CA ASP A 30 -12.53 -7.59 -0.09
C ASP A 30 -11.15 -7.93 0.51
N PRO A 31 -10.84 -7.51 1.75
CA PRO A 31 -9.58 -7.85 2.41
C PRO A 31 -9.45 -9.34 2.77
N HIS A 32 -10.54 -10.11 2.76
CA HIS A 32 -10.54 -11.53 3.08
C HIS A 32 -10.42 -12.42 1.84
N MET A 33 -10.44 -11.84 0.63
CA MET A 33 -10.23 -12.55 -0.61
C MET A 33 -8.74 -12.50 -0.98
N LEU A 34 -8.17 -13.66 -1.31
CA LEU A 34 -6.79 -13.72 -1.80
C LEU A 34 -6.67 -12.95 -3.11
N GLU A 35 -5.64 -12.11 -3.21
CA GLU A 35 -5.30 -11.47 -4.46
C GLU A 35 -4.80 -12.51 -5.46
N TRP A 36 -5.03 -12.25 -6.75
CA TRP A 36 -4.70 -13.20 -7.81
C TRP A 36 -3.21 -13.60 -7.86
N ILE A 37 -2.33 -12.73 -7.36
CA ILE A 37 -0.88 -12.98 -7.24
C ILE A 37 -0.51 -13.87 -6.05
N ASP A 38 -1.41 -13.99 -5.07
CA ASP A 38 -1.23 -14.76 -3.83
C ASP A 38 -2.07 -16.04 -3.81
N ASP A 39 -3.06 -16.15 -4.71
CA ASP A 39 -3.93 -17.31 -4.80
C ASP A 39 -3.15 -18.56 -5.27
N PRO A 40 -2.99 -19.60 -4.43
CA PRO A 40 -2.27 -20.81 -4.80
C PRO A 40 -2.96 -21.60 -5.92
N ALA A 41 -4.27 -21.41 -6.12
CA ALA A 41 -5.04 -22.06 -7.18
C ALA A 41 -4.74 -21.46 -8.57
N VAL A 42 -4.18 -20.25 -8.63
CA VAL A 42 -3.75 -19.64 -9.89
C VAL A 42 -2.39 -20.23 -10.30
N PRO A 43 -2.23 -20.67 -11.56
CA PRO A 43 -0.95 -21.19 -12.02
C PRO A 43 0.23 -20.22 -11.81
N ILE A 44 1.36 -20.74 -11.32
CA ILE A 44 2.52 -19.92 -10.91
C ILE A 44 3.08 -19.06 -12.05
N GLU A 45 3.07 -19.57 -13.28
CA GLU A 45 3.52 -18.86 -14.47
C GLU A 45 2.66 -17.64 -14.79
N ILE A 46 1.37 -17.72 -14.49
CA ILE A 46 0.45 -16.61 -14.64
C ILE A 46 0.76 -15.56 -13.58
N ARG A 47 0.87 -15.94 -12.30
CA ARG A 47 1.22 -15.02 -11.21
C ARG A 47 2.54 -14.29 -11.47
N ARG A 48 3.57 -15.02 -11.90
CA ARG A 48 4.88 -14.44 -12.27
C ARG A 48 4.79 -13.47 -13.45
N ARG A 49 4.04 -13.82 -14.50
CA ARG A 49 3.84 -12.93 -15.66
C ARG A 49 3.16 -11.63 -15.25
N THR A 50 2.18 -11.71 -14.35
CA THR A 50 1.47 -10.55 -13.82
C THR A 50 2.40 -9.65 -13.02
N MET A 51 3.19 -10.21 -12.10
CA MET A 51 4.18 -9.45 -11.34
C MET A 51 5.18 -8.77 -12.28
N ALA A 52 5.68 -9.47 -13.30
CA ALA A 52 6.59 -8.89 -14.29
C ALA A 52 5.93 -7.75 -15.09
N GLY A 53 4.64 -7.89 -15.45
CA GLY A 53 3.88 -6.83 -16.11
C GLY A 53 3.71 -5.59 -15.23
N LEU A 54 3.40 -5.78 -13.95
CA LEU A 54 3.28 -4.70 -12.97
C LEU A 54 4.61 -3.99 -12.72
N ASP A 55 5.72 -4.72 -12.59
CA ASP A 55 7.06 -4.11 -12.47
C ASP A 55 7.39 -3.26 -13.71
N ARG A 56 7.18 -3.83 -14.91
CA ARG A 56 7.43 -3.10 -16.16
C ARG A 56 6.58 -1.83 -16.27
N PHE A 57 5.30 -1.92 -15.94
CA PHE A 57 4.41 -0.77 -15.96
C PHE A 57 4.85 0.30 -14.96
N ASN A 58 5.20 -0.09 -13.73
CA ASN A 58 5.68 0.84 -12.72
C ASN A 58 6.99 1.53 -13.11
N ARG A 59 7.93 0.81 -13.73
CA ARG A 59 9.16 1.42 -14.26
C ARG A 59 8.85 2.42 -15.38
N PHE A 60 8.00 2.03 -16.32
CA PHE A 60 7.63 2.87 -17.45
C PHE A 60 6.87 4.14 -17.02
N ALA A 61 5.90 4.01 -16.12
CA ALA A 61 5.07 5.11 -15.65
C ALA A 61 5.74 5.94 -14.53
N GLY A 62 6.95 5.57 -14.09
CA GLY A 62 7.61 6.20 -12.94
C GLY A 62 6.91 5.95 -11.60
N GLY A 63 6.07 4.90 -11.52
CA GLY A 63 5.25 4.57 -10.36
C GLY A 63 6.05 4.45 -9.06
N TYR A 64 7.21 3.79 -9.10
CA TYR A 64 8.08 3.67 -7.92
C TYR A 64 8.50 5.02 -7.35
N TRP A 65 8.90 5.96 -8.22
CA TRP A 65 9.26 7.31 -7.81
C TRP A 65 8.04 8.04 -7.24
N ILE A 66 6.89 7.96 -7.92
CA ILE A 66 5.64 8.61 -7.49
C ILE A 66 5.21 8.11 -6.11
N PHE A 67 5.18 6.80 -5.90
CA PHE A 67 4.74 6.20 -4.64
C PHE A 67 5.70 6.50 -3.50
N ALA A 68 7.02 6.40 -3.72
CA ALA A 68 8.03 6.75 -2.72
C ALA A 68 7.90 8.23 -2.29
N HIS A 69 7.78 9.15 -3.26
CA HIS A 69 7.65 10.58 -2.94
C HIS A 69 6.30 10.90 -2.29
N THR A 70 5.23 10.23 -2.69
CA THR A 70 3.91 10.39 -2.04
C THR A 70 3.98 9.93 -0.58
N ALA A 71 4.62 8.79 -0.29
CA ALA A 71 4.80 8.31 1.06
C ALA A 71 5.63 9.29 1.91
N LEU A 72 6.73 9.82 1.35
CA LEU A 72 7.55 10.85 2.02
C LEU A 72 6.75 12.12 2.32
N ARG A 73 5.84 12.55 1.44
CA ARG A 73 4.96 13.72 1.66
C ARG A 73 3.93 13.51 2.76
N CYS A 74 3.66 12.27 3.16
CA CYS A 74 2.80 11.97 4.30
C CYS A 74 3.56 12.08 5.63
N LEU A 75 4.89 12.18 5.63
CA LEU A 75 5.67 12.41 6.83
C LEU A 75 5.46 13.86 7.32
N PRO A 76 5.26 14.08 8.64
CA PRO A 76 5.17 15.43 9.17
C PRO A 76 6.52 16.15 9.05
N ASP A 77 6.50 17.48 8.84
CA ASP A 77 7.66 18.39 8.65
C ASP A 77 8.70 18.41 9.81
N VAL A 78 8.56 17.53 10.80
CA VAL A 78 9.18 17.65 12.13
C VAL A 78 10.42 16.76 12.29
N ALA A 79 10.71 15.86 11.34
CA ALA A 79 11.89 15.00 11.43
C ALA A 79 13.00 15.48 10.48
N VAL A 80 13.94 16.26 11.02
CA VAL A 80 15.27 16.34 10.42
C VAL A 80 15.90 14.97 10.60
N ASP A 81 16.08 14.22 9.50
CA ASP A 81 16.64 12.86 9.46
C ASP A 81 15.76 11.73 10.07
N PRO A 82 14.66 11.34 9.40
CA PRO A 82 13.81 10.25 9.87
C PRO A 82 14.53 8.90 9.74
N ARG A 83 14.48 8.08 10.80
CA ARG A 83 14.86 6.67 10.72
C ARG A 83 13.79 5.90 9.94
N ILE A 84 14.12 5.46 8.74
CA ILE A 84 13.22 4.69 7.86
C ILE A 84 13.50 3.20 8.03
N LEU A 85 12.45 2.40 8.23
CA LEU A 85 12.49 0.94 8.13
C LEU A 85 11.77 0.54 6.84
N GLU A 86 12.52 -0.03 5.90
CA GLU A 86 11.97 -0.61 4.68
C GLU A 86 11.60 -2.08 4.94
N LEU A 87 10.42 -2.49 4.49
CA LEU A 87 9.92 -3.86 4.61
C LEU A 87 9.81 -4.47 3.21
N GLY A 88 10.57 -5.53 2.93
CA GLY A 88 10.47 -6.30 1.67
C GLY A 88 11.22 -5.73 0.47
N ALA A 89 12.41 -5.16 0.68
CA ALA A 89 13.34 -4.73 -0.37
C ALA A 89 13.99 -5.89 -1.13
#